data_AF-A0A0C1FHJ3-F1
#
_entry.id   AF-A0A0C1FHJ3-F1
#
_cell.length_a   1.000
_cell.length_b   1.000
_cell.length_c   1.000
_cell.angle_alpha   90.00
_cell.angle_beta   90.00
_cell.angle_gamma   90.00
#
_symmetry.space_group_name_H-M   'P 1'
#
loop_
_entity.id
_entity.type
_entity.pdbx_description
1 polymer ?
#
loop_
_entity_poly.entity_id
_entity_poly.type
_entity_poly.pdbx_seq_one_letter_code
_entity_poly.pdbx_strand_id
1 'polypeptide(L)'
;MLSWEGTSISLHKFGGTQFNYGQKEIGHLHSNGLLDILFNKQVKQELLVSGRAEVHHIFKKSGWISFYISTENDLANAKFLLKKAYQNMI
;
A
#
# COMPACT_ATOMS: atom_id res chain seq x y z
N MET A 1 11.20 -5.79 -9.74
CA MET A 1 10.40 -6.73 -10.57
C MET A 1 9.28 -7.29 -9.71
N LEU A 2 8.07 -7.43 -10.25
CA LEU A 2 6.92 -8.00 -9.54
C LEU A 2 7.05 -9.53 -9.52
N SER A 3 6.93 -10.18 -8.35
CA SER A 3 7.25 -11.60 -8.19
C SER A 3 6.22 -12.42 -7.43
N TRP A 4 5.13 -11.81 -6.98
CA TRP A 4 4.06 -12.53 -6.26
C TRP A 4 3.01 -13.03 -7.25
N GLU A 5 2.55 -14.26 -7.04
CA GLU A 5 1.57 -14.89 -7.92
C GLU A 5 0.25 -14.10 -7.96
N GLY A 6 -0.39 -14.03 -9.12
CA GLY A 6 -1.65 -13.31 -9.29
C GLY A 6 -1.53 -11.78 -9.20
N THR A 7 -0.32 -11.23 -9.08
CA THR A 7 -0.12 -9.78 -9.05
C THR A 7 0.12 -9.19 -10.44
N SER A 8 -0.37 -7.97 -10.65
CA SER A 8 -0.15 -7.20 -11.87
C SER A 8 0.06 -5.72 -11.55
N ILE A 9 0.55 -4.97 -12.53
CA ILE A 9 0.72 -3.51 -12.44
C ILE A 9 -0.18 -2.84 -13.48
N SER A 10 -0.81 -1.74 -13.09
CA SER A 10 -1.53 -0.85 -14.00
C SER A 10 -1.22 0.62 -13.68
N LEU A 11 -1.57 1.53 -14.59
CA LEU A 11 -1.57 2.96 -14.29
C LEU A 11 -2.71 3.26 -13.31
N HIS A 12 -2.42 3.94 -12.20
CA HIS A 12 -3.47 4.39 -11.29
C HIS A 12 -4.28 5.53 -11.92
N LYS A 13 -5.59 5.61 -11.63
CA LYS A 13 -6.51 6.61 -12.25
C LYS A 13 -6.11 8.07 -12.01
N PHE A 14 -5.32 8.34 -10.96
CA PHE A 14 -4.81 9.67 -10.62
C PHE A 14 -3.31 9.81 -10.90
N GLY A 15 -2.75 8.92 -11.71
CA GLY A 15 -1.30 8.81 -11.96
C GLY A 15 -0.59 7.95 -10.93
N GLY A 16 0.58 7.44 -11.29
CA GLY A 16 1.37 6.53 -10.46
C GLY A 16 1.21 5.05 -10.81
N THR A 17 1.93 4.20 -10.10
CA THR A 17 1.97 2.76 -10.31
C THR A 17 0.99 2.06 -9.37
N GLN A 18 -0.04 1.43 -9.91
CA GLN A 18 -0.98 0.63 -9.14
C GLN A 18 -0.54 -0.83 -9.10
N PHE A 19 -0.58 -1.43 -7.92
CA PHE A 19 -0.38 -2.85 -7.67
C PHE A 19 -1.72 -3.54 -7.47
N ASN A 20 -1.94 -4.64 -8.18
CA ASN A 20 -3.19 -5.40 -8.13
C ASN A 20 -2.94 -6.84 -7.71
N TYR A 21 -3.97 -7.48 -7.16
CA TYR A 21 -4.12 -8.93 -7.04
C TYR A 21 -5.41 -9.36 -7.73
N GLY A 22 -5.31 -10.16 -8.78
CA GLY A 22 -6.43 -10.40 -9.70
C GLY A 22 -6.98 -9.08 -10.25
N GLN A 23 -8.26 -8.81 -9.99
CA GLN A 23 -8.92 -7.55 -10.39
C GLN A 23 -8.99 -6.50 -9.27
N LYS A 24 -8.39 -6.76 -8.10
CA LYS A 24 -8.46 -5.85 -6.94
C LYS A 24 -7.17 -5.07 -6.80
N GLU A 25 -7.32 -3.76 -6.60
CA GLU A 25 -6.21 -2.91 -6.18
C GLU A 25 -5.82 -3.23 -4.74
N ILE A 26 -4.51 -3.40 -4.49
CA ILE A 26 -3.96 -3.62 -3.15
C ILE A 26 -3.12 -2.44 -2.67
N GLY A 27 -2.63 -1.61 -3.58
CA GLY A 27 -1.97 -0.34 -3.28
C GLY A 27 -1.51 0.39 -4.53
N HIS A 28 -1.09 1.64 -4.40
CA HIS A 28 -0.49 2.40 -5.49
C HIS A 28 0.60 3.36 -4.99
N LEU A 29 1.61 3.57 -5.83
CA LEU A 29 2.72 4.48 -5.58
C LEU A 29 2.58 5.71 -6.46
N HIS A 30 2.47 6.88 -5.84
CA HIS A 30 2.50 8.18 -6.50
C HIS A 30 3.94 8.58 -6.87
N SER A 31 4.10 9.48 -7.84
CA SER A 31 5.42 9.95 -8.30
C SER A 31 6.24 10.70 -7.24
N ASN A 32 5.59 11.19 -6.19
CA ASN A 32 6.22 11.88 -5.06
C ASN A 32 6.67 10.91 -3.94
N GLY A 33 6.62 9.60 -4.16
CA GLY A 33 7.02 8.60 -3.17
C GLY A 33 5.96 8.26 -2.12
N LEU A 34 4.74 8.80 -2.26
CA LEU A 34 3.60 8.41 -1.41
C LEU A 34 3.06 7.04 -1.85
N LEU A 35 3.12 6.07 -0.95
CA LEU A 35 2.57 4.73 -1.13
C LEU A 35 1.25 4.61 -0.35
N ASP A 36 0.15 4.46 -1.07
CA ASP A 36 -1.15 4.20 -0.48
C ASP A 36 -1.47 2.71 -0.57
N ILE A 37 -1.96 2.11 0.52
CA ILE A 37 -2.21 0.66 0.59
C ILE A 37 -3.55 0.40 1.26
N LEU A 38 -4.30 -0.56 0.72
CA LEU A 38 -5.61 -0.95 1.25
C LEU A 38 -5.48 -2.11 2.25
N PHE A 39 -5.93 -1.88 3.47
CA PHE A 39 -6.05 -2.91 4.51
C PHE A 39 -7.48 -3.05 5.02
N ASN A 40 -7.77 -4.13 5.74
CA ASN A 40 -8.96 -4.15 6.60
C ASN A 40 -8.79 -3.16 7.78
N LYS A 41 -9.90 -2.79 8.44
CA LYS A 41 -9.88 -1.79 9.52
C LYS A 41 -8.98 -2.19 10.69
N GLN A 42 -8.95 -3.46 11.06
CA GLN A 42 -8.15 -3.96 12.18
C GLN A 42 -6.65 -3.79 11.90
N VAL A 43 -6.18 -4.26 10.75
CA VAL A 43 -4.77 -4.15 10.34
C VAL A 43 -4.35 -2.69 10.20
N LYS A 44 -5.23 -1.82 9.66
CA LYS A 44 -4.97 -0.39 9.64
C LYS A 44 -4.72 0.16 11.05
N GLN A 45 -5.58 -0.16 12.03
CA GLN A 45 -5.40 0.33 13.40
C GLN A 45 -4.08 -0.12 14.02
N GLU A 46 -3.69 -1.39 13.83
CA GLU A 46 -2.40 -1.90 14.31
C GLU A 46 -1.21 -1.13 13.72
N LEU A 47 -1.26 -0.82 12.42
CA LEU A 47 -0.21 -0.07 11.73
C LEU A 47 -0.12 1.39 12.20
N LEU A 48 -1.27 2.03 12.44
CA LEU A 48 -1.32 3.39 12.98
C LEU A 48 -0.77 3.44 14.42
N VAL A 49 -1.20 2.53 15.29
CA VAL A 49 -0.75 2.48 16.69
C VAL A 49 0.75 2.19 16.80
N SER A 50 1.29 1.36 15.91
CA SER A 50 2.73 1.06 15.87
C SER A 50 3.57 2.13 15.18
N GLY A 51 2.97 3.22 14.68
CA GLY A 51 3.67 4.28 13.95
C GLY A 51 4.25 3.84 12.60
N ARG A 52 3.79 2.72 12.06
CA ARG A 52 4.28 2.14 10.79
C ARG A 52 3.56 2.67 9.55
N ALA A 53 2.50 3.44 9.74
CA ALA A 53 1.76 4.07 8.66
C ALA A 53 1.01 5.31 9.17
N GLU A 54 0.57 6.15 8.24
CA GLU A 54 -0.28 7.30 8.52
C GLU A 54 -1.71 7.07 8.01
N VAL A 55 -2.65 7.86 8.54
CA VAL A 55 -4.01 7.87 8.05
C VAL A 55 -4.01 8.40 6.61
N HIS A 56 -4.65 7.69 5.70
CA HIS A 56 -4.75 8.14 4.32
C HIS A 56 -5.32 9.56 4.22
N HIS A 57 -4.59 10.43 3.52
CA HIS A 57 -4.80 11.88 3.51
C HIS A 57 -6.22 12.31 3.03
N ILE A 58 -6.78 11.62 2.02
CA ILE A 58 -8.18 11.83 1.55
C ILE A 58 -9.18 10.89 2.26
N PHE A 59 -9.01 9.57 2.13
CA PHE A 59 -9.96 8.57 2.62
C PHE A 59 -9.77 8.18 4.09
N LYS A 60 -9.84 9.14 5.00
CA LYS A 60 -9.51 8.94 6.43
C LYS A 60 -10.29 7.80 7.10
N LYS A 61 -11.57 7.63 6.77
CA LYS A 61 -12.49 6.63 7.35
C LYS A 61 -12.50 5.27 6.62
N SER A 62 -11.59 5.06 5.68
CA SER A 62 -11.46 3.80 4.92
C SER A 62 -10.39 2.88 5.49
N GLY A 63 -10.18 1.73 4.83
CA GLY A 63 -9.04 0.84 5.09
C GLY A 63 -7.70 1.34 4.56
N TRP A 64 -7.70 2.42 3.78
CA TRP A 64 -6.49 2.98 3.19
C TRP A 64 -5.58 3.61 4.26
N ILE A 65 -4.29 3.37 4.11
CA ILE A 65 -3.19 4.05 4.80
C ILE A 65 -2.31 4.77 3.77
N SER A 66 -1.52 5.72 4.25
CA SER A 66 -0.46 6.37 3.49
C SER A 66 0.90 6.09 4.16
N PHE A 67 1.94 5.87 3.35
CA PHE A 67 3.33 5.70 3.79
C PHE A 67 4.26 6.43 2.82
N TYR A 68 5.09 7.35 3.30
CA TYR A 68 6.08 8.03 2.47
C TYR A 68 7.36 7.20 2.40
N ILE A 69 7.85 6.99 1.18
CA ILE A 69 9.19 6.45 0.92
C ILE A 69 10.12 7.64 0.70
N SER A 70 10.81 8.08 1.75
CA SER A 70 11.70 9.25 1.69
C SER A 70 13.17 8.86 1.61
N THR A 71 13.51 7.65 2.05
CA THR A 71 14.89 7.13 2.11
C THR A 71 14.96 5.70 1.59
N GLU A 72 16.15 5.23 1.27
CA GLU A 72 16.36 3.82 0.88
C GLU A 72 15.98 2.85 2.01
N ASN A 73 16.13 3.26 3.28
CA ASN A 73 15.74 2.46 4.43
C ASN A 73 14.22 2.22 4.48
N ASP A 74 13.42 3.14 3.93
CA ASP A 74 11.96 3.01 3.89
C ASP A 74 11.50 1.92 2.91
N LEU A 75 12.35 1.52 1.96
CA LEU A 75 12.02 0.48 0.97
C LEU A 75 11.71 -0.86 1.64
N ALA A 76 12.38 -1.18 2.76
CA ALA A 76 12.10 -2.39 3.52
C ALA A 76 10.68 -2.38 4.10
N ASN A 77 10.26 -1.23 4.66
CA ASN A 77 8.93 -1.04 5.22
C ASN A 77 7.85 -1.04 4.12
N ALA A 78 8.09 -0.35 3.00
CA ALA A 78 7.18 -0.36 1.86
C ALA A 78 6.93 -1.78 1.33
N LYS A 79 7.99 -2.58 1.15
CA LYS A 79 7.88 -3.98 0.75
C LYS A 79 7.15 -4.83 1.79
N PHE A 80 7.42 -4.61 3.08
CA PHE A 80 6.70 -5.29 4.17
C PHE A 80 5.19 -5.00 4.13
N LEU A 81 4.80 -3.74 3.97
CA LEU A 81 3.40 -3.35 3.93
C LEU A 81 2.67 -3.93 2.71
N LEU A 82 3.28 -3.85 1.52
CA LEU A 82 2.73 -4.47 0.31
C LEU A 82 2.60 -5.99 0.46
N LYS A 83 3.58 -6.64 1.11
CA LYS A 83 3.52 -8.09 1.38
C LYS A 83 2.38 -8.43 2.32
N LYS A 84 2.16 -7.63 3.36
CA LYS A 84 1.02 -7.81 4.29
C LYS A 84 -0.32 -7.64 3.55
N ALA A 85 -0.41 -6.69 2.61
CA ALA A 85 -1.61 -6.50 1.79
C ALA A 85 -1.87 -7.70 0.87
N TYR A 86 -0.82 -8.20 0.20
CA TYR A 86 -0.88 -9.40 -0.63
C TYR A 86 -1.32 -10.65 0.16
N GLN A 87 -0.74 -10.88 1.34
CA GLN A 87 -1.09 -12.03 2.19
C GLN A 87 -2.55 -12.03 2.66
N ASN A 88 -3.20 -10.87 2.73
CA ASN A 88 -4.63 -10.78 3.06
C ASN A 88 -5.55 -11.12 1.87
N MET A 89 -5.01 -11.36 0.67
CA MET A 89 -5.77 -11.70 -0.52
C MET A 89 -5.79 -13.20 -0.83
N ILE A 90 -4.96 -13.98 -0.13
CA ILE A 90 -4.83 -15.43 -0.26
C ILE A 90 -5.71 -16.11 0.78
#